data_AF-A0A932WM67-F1
#
_entry.id   AF-A0A932WM67-F1
#
_cell.length_a   1.000
_cell.length_b   1.000
_cell.length_c   1.000
_cell.angle_alpha   90.00
_cell.angle_beta   90.00
_cell.angle_gamma   90.00
#
_symmetry.space_group_name_H-M   'P 1'
#
loop_
_entity.id
_entity.type
_entity.pdbx_description
1 polymer ?
#
loop_
_entity_poly.entity_id
_entity_poly.type
_entity_poly.pdbx_seq_one_letter_code
_entity_poly.pdbx_strand_id
1 'polypeptide(L)' 'MTNGFYEGHRVWHVRDGLVGTVAGIEQPRGEFSSVATYQVKWDNGSFESRIDPSEITDLYYIH' A
#
# COMPACT_ATOMS: atom_id res chain seq x y z
N MET A 1 11.82 -11.28 8.26
CA MET A 1 11.32 -11.16 6.87
C MET A 1 10.33 -10.02 6.89
N THR A 2 10.71 -8.85 6.38
CA THR A 2 9.80 -7.71 6.30
C THR A 2 8.91 -7.96 5.07
N ASN A 3 7.65 -8.36 5.29
CA ASN A 3 6.67 -8.51 4.20
C ASN A 3 6.39 -7.12 3.62
N GLY A 4 7.20 -6.69 2.65
CA GLY A 4 6.89 -5.54 1.82
C GLY A 4 5.89 -5.94 0.75
N PHE A 5 4.93 -5.06 0.45
CA PHE A 5 4.04 -5.24 -0.69
C PHE A 5 4.82 -5.02 -2.00
N TYR A 6 4.41 -5.69 -3.08
CA TYR A 6 4.98 -5.51 -4.41
C TYR A 6 3.94 -4.95 -5.40
N GLU A 7 4.37 -4.43 -6.54
CA GLU A 7 3.44 -3.98 -7.59
C GLU A 7 2.57 -5.14 -8.08
N GLY A 8 1.26 -4.91 -8.20
CA GLY A 8 0.25 -5.94 -8.49
C GLY A 8 -0.31 -6.64 -7.26
N HIS A 9 0.20 -6.37 -6.06
CA HIS A 9 -0.28 -6.96 -4.81
C HIS A 9 -1.66 -6.40 -4.42
N ARG A 10 -2.60 -7.27 -4.03
CA ARG A 10 -3.95 -6.88 -3.57
C ARG A 10 -3.93 -6.53 -2.09
N VAL A 11 -4.36 -5.31 -1.77
CA VAL A 11 -4.32 -4.77 -0.41
C VAL A 11 -5.69 -4.28 0.04
N TRP A 12 -5.90 -4.30 1.34
CA TRP A 12 -7.08 -3.75 2.01
C TRP A 12 -6.70 -2.50 2.80
N HIS A 13 -7.45 -1.42 2.64
CA HIS A 13 -7.29 -0.18 3.39
C HIS A 13 -7.93 -0.32 4.77
N VAL A 14 -7.12 -0.25 5.82
CA VAL A 14 -7.53 -0.53 7.20
C VAL A 14 -8.55 0.48 7.72
N ARG A 15 -8.46 1.72 7.24
CA ARG A 15 -9.31 2.82 7.70
C ARG A 15 -10.69 2.82 7.02
N ASP A 16 -10.70 2.70 5.69
CA ASP A 16 -11.91 2.93 4.89
C ASP A 16 -12.52 1.64 4.34
N GLY A 17 -11.87 0.49 4.56
CA GLY A 17 -12.36 -0.80 4.11
C GLY A 17 -12.23 -1.03 2.60
N LEU A 18 -11.50 -0.16 1.89
CA LEU A 18 -11.35 -0.23 0.44
C LEU A 18 -10.38 -1.34 0.04
N VAL A 19 -10.65 -1.99 -1.09
CA VAL A 19 -9.73 -2.95 -1.69
C VAL A 19 -9.09 -2.33 -2.92
N GLY A 20 -7.79 -2.56 -3.07
CA GLY A 20 -7.03 -2.00 -4.19
C GLY A 20 -5.84 -2.87 -4.57
N THR A 21 -5.12 -2.40 -5.58
CA THR A 21 -3.93 -3.03 -6.11
C THR A 21 -2.76 -2.06 -6.05
N VAL A 22 -1.65 -2.49 -5.48
CA VAL A 22 -0.41 -1.70 -5.45
C VAL A 22 0.05 -1.45 -6.88
N ALA A 23 0.13 -0.19 -7.26
CA ALA A 23 0.57 0.25 -8.59
C ALA A 23 2.05 0.67 -8.59
N GLY A 24 2.61 0.96 -7.41
CA GLY A 24 3.99 1.46 -7.28
C GLY A 24 4.45 1.52 -5.83
N ILE A 25 5.77 1.59 -5.65
CA ILE A 25 6.41 1.77 -4.34
C ILE A 25 7.34 2.98 -4.44
N GLU A 26 7.07 4.01 -3.65
CA GLU A 26 7.91 5.19 -3.54
C GLU A 26 8.85 5.01 -2.35
N GLN A 27 10.11 4.70 -2.64
CA GLN A 27 11.15 4.70 -1.61
C GLN A 27 11.59 6.14 -1.31
N PRO A 28 11.75 6.52 -0.03
CA PRO A 28 12.22 7.85 0.33
C PRO A 28 13.64 8.09 -0.22
N ARG A 29 13.78 9.13 -1.04
CA ARG A 29 15.08 9.64 -1.49
C ARG A 29 15.64 10.60 -0.43
N GLY A 30 16.25 10.06 0.63
CA GLY A 30 17.02 10.85 1.61
C GLY A 30 16.80 10.45 3.07
N GLU A 31 17.84 10.68 3.89
CA GLU A 31 18.07 10.24 5.29
C GLU A 31 16.95 10.47 6.33
N PHE A 32 15.82 11.09 5.99
CA PHE A 32 14.83 11.55 6.96
C PHE A 32 13.53 10.73 7.00
N SER A 33 13.35 9.75 6.11
CA SER A 33 12.30 8.75 6.27
C SER A 33 12.84 7.39 5.86
N SER A 34 12.71 6.40 6.75
CA SER A 34 13.10 5.01 6.45
C SER A 34 11.93 4.18 5.94
N VAL A 35 10.76 4.79 5.76
CA VAL A 35 9.51 4.09 5.41
C VAL A 35 9.16 4.38 3.95
N ALA A 36 9.03 3.32 3.16
CA ALA A 36 8.51 3.40 1.80
C ALA A 36 6.99 3.67 1.84
N THR A 37 6.53 4.59 0.99
CA THR A 37 5.10 4.81 0.74
C THR A 37 4.67 4.03 -0.49
N TYR A 38 3.37 3.72 -0.57
CA TYR A 38 2.80 2.90 -1.64
C TYR A 38 1.86 3.73 -2.50
N GLN A 39 1.83 3.40 -3.78
CA GLN A 39 0.82 3.88 -4.72
C GLN A 39 -0.20 2.75 -4.89
N VAL A 40 -1.49 3.03 -4.69
CA VAL A 40 -2.56 2.03 -4.80
C VAL A 40 -3.65 2.56 -5.72
N LYS A 41 -4.07 1.70 -6.63
CA LYS A 41 -5.28 1.89 -7.42
C LYS A 41 -6.42 1.11 -6.77
N TRP A 42 -7.41 1.83 -6.26
CA TRP A 42 -8.56 1.26 -5.57
C TRP A 42 -9.63 0.77 -6.55
N ASP A 43 -10.39 -0.24 -6.13
CA ASP A 43 -11.45 -0.85 -6.96
C ASP A 43 -12.64 0.11 -7.19
N ASN A 44 -12.79 1.14 -6.35
CA ASN A 44 -13.76 2.21 -6.55
C ASN A 44 -13.36 3.20 -7.69
N GLY A 45 -12.20 2.99 -8.32
CA GLY A 45 -11.67 3.81 -9.41
C GLY A 45 -10.76 4.95 -8.97
N SER A 46 -10.62 5.20 -7.66
CA SER A 46 -9.70 6.21 -7.14
C SER A 46 -8.25 5.73 -7.09
N PHE A 47 -7.32 6.68 -7.03
CA PHE A 47 -5.89 6.41 -6.99
C PHE A 47 -5.23 7.27 -5.92
N GLU A 48 -4.36 6.65 -5.14
CA GLU A 48 -3.59 7.30 -4.08
C GLU A 48 -2.12 6.95 -4.25
N SER A 49 -1.25 7.96 -4.22
CA SER A 49 0.18 7.81 -4.55
C SER A 49 1.10 7.79 -3.33
N ARG A 50 0.59 8.03 -2.13
CA ARG A 50 1.40 8.14 -0.91
C ARG A 50 0.65 7.55 0.28
N ILE A 51 0.49 6.24 0.25
CA ILE A 51 -0.12 5.48 1.34
C ILE A 51 0.96 4.95 2.26
N ASP A 52 0.78 5.16 3.56
CA ASP A 52 1.65 4.57 4.56
C ASP A 52 1.39 3.05 4.66
N PRO A 53 2.43 2.21 4.79
CA PRO A 53 2.27 0.76 4.89
C PRO A 53 1.40 0.32 6.08
N SER A 54 1.26 1.14 7.12
CA SER A 54 0.37 0.84 8.26
C SER A 54 -1.11 1.03 7.95
N GLU A 55 -1.45 1.72 6.86
CA GLU A 55 -2.84 1.94 6.45
C GLU A 55 -3.35 0.84 5.52
N ILE A 56 -2.47 -0.03 5.03
CA ILE A 56 -2.82 -1.15 4.17
C ILE A 56 -2.35 -2.48 4.75
N THR A 57 -3.15 -3.52 4.56
CA THR A 57 -2.78 -4.89 4.90
C THR A 57 -2.98 -5.80 3.70
N ASP A 58 -2.33 -6.95 3.74
CA ASP A 58 -2.55 -8.00 2.77
C ASP A 58 -4.00 -8.50 2.85
N LEU A 59 -4.67 -8.55 1.70
CA LEU A 59 -6.06 -8.99 1.61
C LEU A 59 -6.19 -10.50 1.92
N TYR A 60 -5.15 -11.30 1.68
CA TYR A 60 -5.17 -12.75 1.92
C TYR A 60 -4.89 -13.13 3.38
N TYR A 61 -4.56 -12.17 4.24
CA TYR A 61 -4.30 -12.37 5.67
C TYR A 61 -5.53 -12.11 6.57
N ILE A 62 -6.66 -11.70 5.98
CA ILE A 62 -7.91 -11.46 6.71
C ILE A 62 -8.70 -12.79 6.72
N HIS A 63 -8.55 -13.57 7.80
CA HIS A 63 -9.14 -14.89 7.95
C HIS A 63 -10.20 -14.95 9.05
#